data_AF-A0A0F9JKP8-F1
#
_entry.id   AF-A0A0F9JKP8-F1
#
_cell.length_a   1.000
_cell.length_b   1.000
_cell.length_c   1.000
_cell.angle_alpha   90.00
_cell.angle_beta   90.00
_cell.angle_gamma   90.00
#
_symmetry.space_group_name_H-M   'P 1'
#
loop_
_entity.id
_entity.type
_entity.pdbx_description
1 polymer ?
#
loop_
_entity_poly.entity_id
_entity_poly.type
_entity_poly.pdbx_seq_one_letter_code
_entity_poly.pdbx_strand_id
1 'polypeptide(L)'
;VYGLYAAAKRRKSLQAWARRCGLNFDPAKNTHVDNQYPHFECLQRGRDRYGYNFMSGDWKGRDVLCFDYHYTTGSGKNRTTHHLSAVIMETPFVLKSLFIRPEGFFDKVTEFFGYDDIDFESAEFSRKFYVKSTNQPFVTRGT
;
A
#
# COMPACT_ATOMS: atom_id res chain seq x y z
N VAL A 1 -17.34 11.19 -18.27
CA VAL A 1 -18.07 9.90 -18.46
C VAL A 1 -17.15 8.69 -18.37
N TYR A 2 -16.02 8.64 -19.09
CA TYR A 2 -15.06 7.51 -19.04
C TYR A 2 -14.53 7.15 -17.65
N GLY A 3 -14.16 8.13 -16.83
CA GLY A 3 -13.63 7.88 -15.47
C GLY A 3 -14.65 7.22 -14.53
N LEU A 4 -15.92 7.64 -14.59
CA LEU A 4 -17.00 7.04 -13.80
C LEU A 4 -17.27 5.60 -14.24
N TYR A 5 -17.26 5.34 -15.56
CA TYR A 5 -17.41 4.00 -16.10
C TYR A 5 -16.24 3.09 -15.70
N ALA A 6 -15.00 3.57 -15.81
CA ALA A 6 -13.82 2.82 -15.39
C ALA A 6 -13.84 2.50 -13.89
N ALA A 7 -14.23 3.46 -13.05
CA ALA A 7 -14.38 3.27 -11.60
C ALA A 7 -15.47 2.23 -11.28
N ALA A 8 -16.62 2.29 -11.96
CA ALA A 8 -17.70 1.32 -11.79
C ALA A 8 -17.27 -0.09 -12.23
N LYS A 9 -16.58 -0.20 -13.38
CA LYS A 9 -16.02 -1.46 -13.87
C LYS A 9 -15.01 -2.04 -12.87
N ARG A 10 -14.10 -1.21 -12.35
CA ARG A 10 -13.13 -1.61 -11.31
C ARG A 10 -13.84 -2.13 -10.07
N ARG A 11 -14.80 -1.39 -9.52
CA ARG A 11 -15.58 -1.79 -8.35
C ARG A 11 -16.25 -3.15 -8.55
N LYS A 12 -16.92 -3.35 -9.70
CA LYS A 12 -17.56 -4.62 -10.03
C LYS A 12 -16.56 -5.78 -10.11
N SER A 13 -15.40 -5.55 -10.72
CA SER A 13 -14.34 -6.55 -10.80
C SER A 13 -13.77 -6.92 -9.43
N LEU A 14 -13.54 -5.93 -8.55
CA LEU A 14 -13.05 -6.16 -7.19
C LEU A 14 -14.07 -6.89 -6.33
N GLN A 15 -15.35 -6.50 -6.40
CA GLN A 15 -16.42 -7.19 -5.69
C GLN A 15 -16.54 -8.67 -6.13
N ALA A 16 -16.47 -8.94 -7.44
CA ALA A 16 -16.49 -10.31 -7.95
C ALA A 16 -15.26 -11.11 -7.49
N TRP A 17 -14.09 -10.48 -7.46
CA TRP A 17 -12.86 -11.09 -6.97
C TRP A 17 -12.95 -11.42 -5.47
N ALA A 18 -13.40 -10.46 -4.65
CA ALA A 18 -13.59 -10.63 -3.21
C ALA A 18 -14.51 -11.81 -2.92
N ARG A 19 -15.67 -11.87 -3.60
CA ARG A 19 -16.62 -12.99 -3.47
C ARG A 19 -15.99 -14.33 -3.81
N ARG A 20 -15.19 -14.41 -4.89
CA ARG A 20 -14.50 -15.65 -5.28
C ARG A 20 -13.43 -16.06 -4.26
N CYS A 21 -12.81 -15.10 -3.60
CA CYS A 21 -11.80 -15.33 -2.58
C CYS A 21 -12.38 -15.52 -1.17
N GLY A 22 -13.70 -15.43 -0.99
CA GLY A 22 -14.34 -15.52 0.33
C GLY A 22 -14.16 -14.28 1.20
N LEU A 23 -13.74 -13.15 0.61
CA LEU A 23 -13.49 -11.89 1.32
C LEU A 23 -14.75 -11.03 1.39
N ASN A 24 -14.89 -10.28 2.49
CA ASN A 24 -15.86 -9.20 2.59
C ASN A 24 -15.49 -8.07 1.61
N PHE A 25 -16.48 -7.36 1.07
CA PHE A 25 -16.26 -6.22 0.19
C PHE A 25 -17.04 -4.99 0.67
N ASP A 26 -16.33 -3.88 0.91
CA ASP A 26 -16.91 -2.59 1.28
C ASP A 26 -16.46 -1.48 0.31
N PRO A 27 -17.37 -0.92 -0.52
CA PRO A 27 -17.03 0.16 -1.44
C PRO A 27 -16.92 1.54 -0.78
N ALA A 28 -17.22 1.68 0.51
CA ALA A 28 -17.24 2.96 1.22
C ALA A 28 -15.86 3.64 1.26
N LYS A 29 -15.87 4.96 1.41
CA LYS A 29 -14.65 5.74 1.62
C LYS A 29 -14.32 5.79 3.11
N ASN A 30 -13.04 5.63 3.44
CA ASN A 30 -12.53 5.83 4.79
C ASN A 30 -11.33 6.80 4.74
N THR A 31 -11.46 7.94 5.43
CA THR A 31 -10.46 9.02 5.49
C THR A 31 -9.41 8.83 6.60
N HIS A 32 -9.45 7.71 7.33
CA HIS A 32 -8.59 7.45 8.48
C HIS A 32 -7.57 6.33 8.23
N VAL A 33 -7.46 5.83 7.00
CA VAL A 33 -6.56 4.72 6.66
C VAL A 33 -5.09 5.10 6.91
N ASP A 34 -4.71 6.34 6.65
CA ASP A 34 -3.41 6.89 7.02
C ASP A 34 -3.14 6.84 8.53
N ASN A 35 -4.13 7.19 9.34
CA ASN A 35 -4.01 7.14 10.80
C ASN A 35 -3.98 5.70 11.34
N GLN A 36 -4.67 4.76 10.68
CA GLN A 36 -4.67 3.34 11.05
C GLN A 36 -3.32 2.68 10.76
N TYR A 37 -2.62 3.15 9.72
CA TYR A 37 -1.34 2.59 9.29
C TYR A 37 -0.25 3.66 9.17
N PRO A 38 0.18 4.26 10.31
CA PRO A 38 1.11 5.38 10.33
C PRO A 38 2.51 4.99 9.81
N HIS A 39 2.87 3.71 9.90
CA HIS A 39 4.18 3.20 9.46
C HIS A 39 4.32 3.07 7.94
N PHE A 40 3.23 3.19 7.17
CA PHE A 40 3.30 3.17 5.71
C PHE A 40 3.35 4.59 5.17
N GLU A 41 4.56 5.09 4.91
CA GLU A 41 4.79 6.45 4.39
C GLU A 41 4.01 6.75 3.09
N CYS A 42 3.74 5.72 2.28
CA CYS A 42 2.91 5.83 1.07
C CYS A 42 1.51 6.41 1.33
N LEU A 43 0.95 6.12 2.50
CA LEU A 43 -0.38 6.53 2.90
C LEU A 43 -0.39 7.94 3.49
N GLN A 44 0.77 8.47 3.89
CA GLN A 44 0.91 9.78 4.53
C GLN A 44 1.04 10.93 3.51
N ARG A 45 1.27 10.61 2.22
CA ARG A 45 1.55 11.61 1.19
C ARG A 45 0.33 12.44 0.80
N GLY A 46 0.58 13.73 0.56
CA GLY A 46 -0.42 14.65 0.01
C GLY A 46 -1.57 14.91 0.98
N ARG A 47 -2.74 15.24 0.44
CA ARG A 47 -3.96 15.60 1.20
C ARG A 47 -5.21 15.05 0.52
N ASP A 48 -6.38 15.25 1.13
CA ASP A 48 -7.66 14.69 0.66
C ASP A 48 -7.55 13.16 0.50
N ARG A 49 -7.07 12.54 1.59
CA ARG A 49 -6.68 11.15 1.62
C ARG A 49 -7.86 10.28 1.99
N TYR A 50 -8.08 9.20 1.25
CA TYR A 50 -9.05 8.18 1.63
C TYR A 50 -8.78 6.85 0.94
N GLY A 51 -9.04 5.76 1.67
CA GLY A 51 -9.18 4.43 1.12
C GLY A 51 -10.61 4.15 0.66
N TYR A 52 -10.79 3.23 -0.26
CA TYR A 52 -12.09 2.76 -0.77
C TYR A 52 -11.96 1.39 -1.44
N ASN A 53 -13.10 0.73 -1.73
CA ASN A 53 -13.13 -0.63 -2.28
C ASN A 53 -12.33 -1.62 -1.41
N PHE A 54 -12.59 -1.61 -0.11
CA PHE A 54 -11.94 -2.51 0.84
C PHE A 54 -12.36 -3.95 0.60
N MET A 55 -11.39 -4.85 0.68
CA MET A 55 -11.58 -6.29 0.70
C MET A 55 -10.84 -6.84 1.90
N SER A 56 -11.56 -7.53 2.80
CA SER A 56 -10.95 -8.04 4.03
C SER A 56 -11.44 -9.44 4.39
N GLY A 57 -10.58 -10.19 5.08
CA GLY A 57 -10.87 -11.53 5.58
C GLY A 57 -9.66 -12.46 5.45
N ASP A 58 -9.89 -13.74 5.74
CA ASP A 58 -8.88 -14.77 5.56
C ASP A 58 -8.67 -15.07 4.07
N TRP A 59 -7.42 -14.99 3.64
CA TRP A 59 -7.00 -15.50 2.34
C TRP A 59 -5.86 -16.49 2.49
N LYS A 60 -6.21 -17.79 2.47
CA LYS A 60 -5.27 -18.92 2.59
C LYS A 60 -4.57 -18.96 3.97
N GLY A 61 -5.32 -18.76 5.05
CA GLY A 61 -4.79 -18.80 6.42
C GLY A 61 -4.05 -17.52 6.81
N ARG A 62 -4.38 -16.39 6.19
CA ARG A 62 -3.77 -15.08 6.45
C ARG A 62 -4.83 -13.99 6.35
N ASP A 63 -4.95 -13.19 7.40
CA ASP A 63 -5.80 -12.02 7.37
C ASP A 63 -5.19 -10.98 6.42
N VAL A 64 -5.99 -10.58 5.44
CA VAL A 64 -5.63 -9.58 4.44
C VAL A 64 -6.60 -8.41 4.48
N LEU A 65 -6.05 -7.23 4.22
CA LEU A 65 -6.80 -6.01 3.93
C LEU A 65 -6.28 -5.42 2.61
N CYS A 66 -7.10 -5.49 1.57
CA CYS A 66 -6.82 -4.89 0.27
C CYS A 66 -7.70 -3.67 0.07
N PHE A 67 -7.18 -2.60 -0.53
CA PHE A 67 -7.98 -1.41 -0.82
C PHE A 67 -7.39 -0.57 -1.94
N ASP A 68 -8.21 0.30 -2.52
CA ASP A 68 -7.76 1.42 -3.33
C ASP A 68 -7.57 2.65 -2.45
N TYR A 69 -6.60 3.49 -2.80
CA TYR A 69 -6.28 4.69 -2.06
C TYR A 69 -6.18 5.89 -2.98
N HIS A 70 -6.64 7.03 -2.49
CA HIS A 70 -6.61 8.32 -3.18
C HIS A 70 -5.87 9.33 -2.33
N TYR A 71 -5.08 10.18 -2.98
CA TYR A 71 -4.57 11.41 -2.40
C TYR A 71 -4.32 12.45 -3.50
N THR A 72 -4.18 13.71 -3.09
CA THR A 72 -3.85 14.81 -3.99
C THR A 72 -2.55 15.49 -3.58
N THR A 73 -1.78 15.95 -4.55
CA THR A 73 -0.60 16.80 -4.33
C THR A 73 -0.76 18.13 -5.08
N GLY A 74 0.02 19.13 -4.69
CA GLY A 74 -0.06 20.47 -5.26
C GLY A 74 -1.28 21.28 -4.82
N SER A 75 -1.42 22.47 -5.38
CA SER A 75 -2.45 23.45 -5.02
C SER A 75 -2.94 24.24 -6.24
N GLY A 76 -4.15 24.81 -6.12
CA GLY A 76 -4.77 25.62 -7.16
C GLY A 76 -4.85 24.89 -8.51
N LYS A 77 -4.32 25.53 -9.55
CA LYS A 77 -4.29 25.01 -10.93
C LYS A 77 -3.33 23.83 -11.14
N ASN A 78 -2.40 23.62 -10.20
CA ASN A 78 -1.39 22.55 -10.26
C ASN A 78 -1.74 21.39 -9.32
N ARG A 79 -3.04 21.15 -9.08
CA ARG A 79 -3.50 20.02 -8.27
C ARG A 79 -3.46 18.72 -9.09
N THR A 80 -2.74 17.74 -8.58
CA THR A 80 -2.66 16.39 -9.18
C THR A 80 -3.35 15.37 -8.29
N THR A 81 -4.14 14.49 -8.90
CA THR A 81 -4.81 13.38 -8.22
C THR A 81 -4.04 12.08 -8.44
N HIS A 82 -3.83 11.33 -7.37
CA HIS A 82 -3.09 10.08 -7.37
C HIS A 82 -3.96 8.94 -6.87
N HIS A 83 -3.72 7.76 -7.43
CA HIS A 83 -4.38 6.53 -7.05
C HIS A 83 -3.34 5.42 -6.90
N LEU A 84 -3.48 4.62 -5.83
CA LEU A 84 -2.73 3.38 -5.66
C LEU A 84 -3.67 2.27 -5.17
N SER A 85 -3.24 1.02 -5.31
CA SER A 85 -3.87 -0.12 -4.68
C SER A 85 -2.90 -0.72 -3.68
N ALA A 86 -3.40 -1.04 -2.49
CA ALA A 86 -2.61 -1.56 -1.38
C ALA A 86 -3.15 -2.93 -0.94
N VAL A 87 -2.25 -3.75 -0.43
CA VAL A 87 -2.55 -5.01 0.26
C VAL A 87 -1.73 -4.99 1.54
N ILE A 88 -2.41 -5.10 2.67
CA ILE A 88 -1.83 -5.25 4.00
C ILE A 88 -2.14 -6.67 4.45
N MET A 89 -1.13 -7.34 4.99
CA MET A 89 -1.22 -8.72 5.44
C MET A 89 -0.44 -8.82 6.74
N GLU A 90 -1.04 -9.47 7.74
CA GLU A 90 -0.33 -9.76 8.98
C GLU A 90 0.62 -10.95 8.78
N THR A 91 1.79 -10.84 9.40
CA THR A 91 2.79 -11.92 9.42
C THR A 91 2.95 -12.46 10.84
N PRO A 92 3.09 -13.78 11.02
CA PRO A 92 3.24 -14.39 12.34
C PRO A 92 4.62 -14.15 12.97
N PHE A 93 5.50 -13.42 12.28
CA PHE A 93 6.85 -13.10 12.71
C PHE A 93 7.11 -11.60 12.53
N VAL A 94 8.00 -11.07 13.38
CA VAL A 94 8.42 -9.67 13.33
C VAL A 94 9.22 -9.45 12.06
N LEU A 95 8.66 -8.66 11.16
CA LEU A 95 9.38 -8.17 9.98
C LEU A 95 10.21 -6.95 10.37
N LYS A 96 11.49 -6.94 9.95
CA LYS A 96 12.19 -5.65 9.80
C LYS A 96 11.53 -4.89 8.67
N SER A 97 11.45 -3.57 8.78
CA SER A 97 10.89 -2.73 7.72
C SER A 97 11.68 -2.98 6.43
N LEU A 98 11.01 -3.61 5.46
CA LEU A 98 11.61 -4.00 4.19
C LEU A 98 10.75 -3.42 3.08
N PHE A 99 11.40 -2.66 2.22
CA PHE A 99 10.74 -2.03 1.11
C PHE A 99 11.25 -2.59 -0.22
N ILE A 100 10.36 -3.21 -1.01
CA ILE A 100 10.69 -3.90 -2.26
C ILE A 100 9.93 -3.24 -3.41
N ARG A 101 10.63 -2.86 -4.49
CA ARG A 101 10.01 -2.37 -5.73
C ARG A 101 10.59 -3.01 -6.98
N PRO A 102 9.78 -3.16 -8.06
CA PRO A 102 10.27 -3.55 -9.37
C PRO A 102 11.21 -2.49 -9.93
N GLU A 103 12.26 -2.92 -10.63
CA GLU A 103 13.20 -2.04 -11.34
C GLU A 103 12.47 -1.23 -12.44
N GLY A 104 12.81 0.05 -12.60
CA GLY A 104 12.19 0.96 -13.59
C GLY A 104 11.08 1.89 -13.07
N PHE A 105 10.70 1.81 -11.79
CA PHE A 105 9.75 2.73 -11.16
C PHE A 105 10.37 4.05 -10.63
N PHE A 106 11.64 4.32 -10.96
CA PHE A 106 12.47 5.38 -10.36
C PHE A 106 11.95 6.82 -10.59
N ASP A 107 11.40 7.11 -11.77
CA ASP A 107 11.14 8.50 -12.20
C ASP A 107 10.01 9.23 -11.45
N LYS A 108 9.17 8.51 -10.69
CA LYS A 108 7.98 9.09 -10.03
C LYS A 108 7.99 9.00 -8.51
N VAL A 109 9.03 8.39 -7.93
CA VAL A 109 9.00 7.94 -6.53
C VAL A 109 10.19 8.45 -5.70
N THR A 110 10.87 9.48 -6.20
CA THR A 110 11.85 10.26 -5.42
C THR A 110 11.21 10.99 -4.22
N GLU A 111 9.91 11.30 -4.28
CA GLU A 111 9.14 11.95 -3.20
C GLU A 111 8.72 11.02 -2.04
N PHE A 112 9.11 9.74 -2.08
CA PHE A 112 8.56 8.69 -1.21
C PHE A 112 9.54 8.22 -0.14
N PHE A 113 10.72 8.85 -0.05
CA PHE A 113 11.82 8.41 0.79
C PHE A 113 12.05 9.39 1.92
N GLY A 114 11.71 8.99 3.15
CA GLY A 114 12.35 9.43 4.38
C GLY A 114 13.23 8.30 4.93
N TYR A 115 14.55 8.47 4.87
CA TYR A 115 15.60 7.77 5.64
C TYR A 115 15.92 6.26 5.42
N ASP A 116 17.18 6.08 4.98
CA ASP A 116 18.20 5.03 5.20
C ASP A 116 18.27 3.69 4.41
N ASP A 117 19.52 3.41 3.99
CA ASP A 117 20.07 2.47 3.00
C ASP A 117 20.71 1.18 3.59
N ILE A 118 20.39 -0.02 3.07
CA ILE A 118 20.88 -1.34 3.55
C ILE A 118 20.80 -2.41 2.46
N ASP A 119 21.89 -3.11 2.16
CA ASP A 119 21.91 -4.17 1.14
C ASP A 119 21.61 -5.59 1.70
N PHE A 120 21.06 -6.51 0.88
CA PHE A 120 20.94 -7.94 1.20
C PHE A 120 21.34 -8.86 0.01
N GLU A 121 22.01 -9.96 0.34
CA GLU A 121 22.65 -10.90 -0.57
C GLU A 121 21.70 -12.02 -1.05
N SER A 122 21.25 -11.99 -2.30
CA SER A 122 20.81 -13.21 -3.04
C SER A 122 20.80 -12.98 -4.55
N ALA A 123 21.66 -13.70 -5.27
CA ALA A 123 22.07 -13.40 -6.65
C ALA A 123 21.03 -13.68 -7.76
N GLU A 124 19.92 -14.36 -7.48
CA GLU A 124 18.81 -14.50 -8.45
C GLU A 124 17.67 -13.50 -8.24
N PHE A 125 17.60 -12.86 -7.07
CA PHE A 125 16.60 -11.86 -6.70
C PHE A 125 17.04 -10.43 -7.10
N SER A 126 18.35 -10.19 -7.18
CA SER A 126 18.98 -8.89 -7.46
C SER A 126 18.96 -8.43 -8.93
N ARG A 127 18.32 -9.19 -9.84
CA ARG A 127 18.18 -8.80 -11.28
C ARG A 127 16.82 -8.21 -11.67
N LYS A 128 15.85 -8.13 -10.74
CA LYS A 128 14.49 -7.63 -11.02
C LYS A 128 13.91 -6.67 -9.97
N PHE A 129 14.48 -6.65 -8.77
CA PHE A 129 13.95 -5.90 -7.64
C PHE A 129 15.10 -5.28 -6.83
N TYR A 130 14.98 -3.97 -6.56
CA TYR A 130 15.92 -3.20 -5.73
C TYR A 130 15.34 -3.10 -4.30
N VAL A 131 16.13 -3.41 -3.27
CA VAL A 131 15.64 -3.65 -1.88
C VAL A 131 16.62 -3.18 -0.81
N LYS A 132 16.14 -2.50 0.26
CA LYS A 132 16.94 -2.10 1.46
C LYS A 132 16.16 -2.05 2.84
N SER A 133 16.76 -2.35 4.03
CA SER A 133 16.22 -2.41 5.46
C SER A 133 17.10 -1.99 6.72
N THR A 134 16.81 -0.95 7.54
CA THR A 134 17.74 -0.33 8.56
C THR A 134 18.09 -1.15 9.79
N ASN A 135 19.32 -0.97 10.29
CA ASN A 135 19.87 -1.63 11.48
C ASN A 135 19.73 -0.70 12.69
N GLN A 136 18.74 -0.94 13.57
CA GLN A 136 18.76 -0.42 14.94
C GLN A 136 18.41 -1.54 15.95
N PRO A 137 19.12 -1.63 17.09
CA PRO A 137 18.92 -2.68 18.08
C PRO A 137 17.64 -2.49 18.91
N PHE A 138 17.04 -3.63 19.21
CA PHE A 138 15.76 -3.85 19.87
C PHE A 138 15.75 -3.34 21.33
N VAL A 139 14.70 -2.62 21.75
CA VAL A 139 14.36 -2.43 23.18
C VAL A 139 13.01 -3.11 23.43
N THR A 140 13.05 -4.24 24.13
CA THR A 140 11.87 -5.00 24.56
C THR A 140 11.23 -4.29 25.77
N ARG A 141 9.92 -3.98 25.74
CA ARG A 141 9.13 -3.77 26.96
C ARG A 141 8.30 -5.03 27.22
N GLY A 142 8.60 -5.66 28.36
CA GLY A 142 7.99 -6.91 28.80
C GLY A 142 6.60 -6.73 29.42
N THR A 143 5.89 -7.87 29.43
CA THR A 143 4.73 -8.30 30.23
C THR A 143 3.65 -7.28 30.57
#